data_AF-A0A8K0KPE7-F1
#
_entry.id   AF-A0A8K0KPE7-F1
#
_cell.length_a   1.000
_cell.length_b   1.000
_cell.length_c   1.000
_cell.angle_alpha   90.00
_cell.angle_beta   90.00
_cell.angle_gamma   90.00
#
_symmetry.space_group_name_H-M   'P 1'
#
loop_
_entity.id
_entity.type
_entity.pdbx_description
1 polymer ?
#
loop_
_entity_poly.entity_id
_entity_poly.type
_entity_poly.pdbx_seq_one_letter_code
_entity_poly.pdbx_strand_id
1 'polypeptide(L)'
;MKVQELSGAKIKSLNASLVDMIAKDLMPLSGVDNDGFQKCIKELQLRYKLPSRRTLSCSLLPERYEILRERAQELISEAAYVALTTDLWTSVVQGYLSATVHFIVRGKLFSVILATRKVDNRHTGEKIRRVLSEISSD
;
A
#
# COMPACT_ATOMS: atom_id res chain seq x y z
N MET A 1 14.51 36.82 15.33
CA MET A 1 13.62 36.22 14.32
C MET A 1 12.85 35.09 15.01
N LYS A 2 11.53 35.21 15.23
CA LYS A 2 10.75 34.10 15.83
C LYS A 2 10.67 32.98 14.80
N VAL A 3 11.39 31.89 15.06
CA VAL A 3 11.35 30.69 14.21
C VAL A 3 10.02 29.99 14.49
N GLN A 4 9.10 30.04 13.53
CA GLN A 4 7.73 29.56 13.69
C GLN A 4 7.68 28.03 13.54
N GLU A 5 7.16 27.31 14.53
CA GLU A 5 7.05 25.84 14.50
C GLU A 5 6.27 25.32 13.28
N LEU A 6 6.54 24.08 12.87
CA LEU A 6 5.77 23.44 11.81
C LEU A 6 4.36 23.12 12.33
N SER A 7 3.32 23.55 11.62
CA SER A 7 1.95 23.23 12.03
C SER A 7 1.69 21.72 11.96
N GLY A 8 0.85 21.20 12.86
CA GLY A 8 0.46 19.78 12.85
C GLY A 8 -0.13 19.34 11.50
N ALA A 9 -0.90 20.21 10.85
CA ALA A 9 -1.43 19.97 9.50
C ALA A 9 -0.31 19.79 8.45
N LYS A 10 0.76 20.60 8.53
CA LYS A 10 1.90 20.47 7.61
C LYS A 10 2.68 19.18 7.87
N ILE A 11 2.87 18.79 9.13
CA ILE A 11 3.52 17.52 9.49
C ILE A 11 2.73 16.33 8.93
N LYS A 12 1.39 16.31 9.12
CA LYS A 12 0.53 15.27 8.55
C LYS A 12 0.65 15.19 7.02
N SER A 13 0.65 16.34 6.34
CA SER A 13 0.84 16.39 4.88
C SER A 13 2.20 15.84 4.44
N LEU A 14 3.29 16.17 5.16
CA LEU A 14 4.62 15.63 4.84
C LEU A 14 4.72 14.12 5.08
N ASN A 15 4.13 13.63 6.18
CA ASN A 15 4.04 12.19 6.45
C ASN A 15 3.29 11.46 5.34
N ALA A 16 2.14 12.01 4.89
CA ALA A 16 1.36 11.41 3.81
C ALA A 16 2.15 11.36 2.49
N SER A 17 2.84 12.44 2.12
CA SER A 17 3.72 12.47 0.94
C SER A 17 4.87 11.48 1.03
N LEU A 18 5.47 11.32 2.22
CA LEU A 18 6.53 10.34 2.45
C LEU A 18 6.02 8.91 2.29
N VAL A 19 4.88 8.58 2.88
CA VAL A 19 4.25 7.26 2.73
C VAL A 19 3.90 6.98 1.26
N ASP A 20 3.33 7.96 0.56
CA ASP A 20 3.00 7.83 -0.86
C ASP A 20 4.25 7.59 -1.72
N MET A 21 5.34 8.32 -1.48
CA MET A 21 6.61 8.11 -2.17
C MET A 21 7.13 6.69 -1.92
N ILE A 22 7.18 6.27 -0.66
CA ILE A 22 7.65 4.93 -0.29
C ILE A 22 6.82 3.84 -1.00
N ALA A 23 5.50 3.97 -0.98
CA ALA A 23 4.60 2.98 -1.55
C ALA A 23 4.65 2.95 -3.10
N LYS A 24 4.65 4.12 -3.73
CA LYS A 24 4.65 4.24 -5.21
C LYS A 24 5.98 3.83 -5.82
N ASP A 25 7.07 4.19 -5.17
CA ASP A 25 8.42 3.98 -5.70
C ASP A 25 9.05 2.68 -5.14
N LEU A 26 8.27 1.87 -4.42
CA LEU A 26 8.70 0.61 -3.79
C LEU A 26 9.97 0.76 -2.94
N MET A 27 10.11 1.90 -2.24
CA MET A 27 11.29 2.18 -1.46
C MET A 27 11.31 1.35 -0.17
N PRO A 28 12.49 0.95 0.31
CA PRO A 28 12.59 0.29 1.61
C PRO A 28 12.23 1.26 2.73
N LEU A 29 11.50 0.78 3.75
CA LEU A 29 11.13 1.59 4.92
C LEU A 29 12.34 2.07 5.72
N SER A 30 13.45 1.33 5.68
CA SER A 30 14.72 1.76 6.28
C SER A 30 15.35 2.96 5.57
N GLY A 31 14.82 3.39 4.42
CA GLY A 31 15.30 4.58 3.71
C GLY A 31 15.27 5.85 4.58
N VAL A 32 14.36 5.92 5.56
CA VAL A 32 14.31 7.05 6.51
C VAL A 32 15.46 7.07 7.51
N ASP A 33 16.15 5.94 7.68
CA ASP A 33 17.31 5.81 8.57
C ASP A 33 18.62 6.18 7.84
N ASN A 34 18.59 6.36 6.51
CA ASN A 34 19.78 6.69 5.72
C ASN A 34 20.24 8.14 5.96
N ASP A 35 21.50 8.33 6.33
CA ASP A 35 22.08 9.65 6.64
C ASP A 35 21.92 10.67 5.50
N GLY A 36 22.16 10.25 4.25
CA GLY A 36 22.01 11.11 3.09
C GLY A 36 20.58 11.59 2.87
N PHE A 37 19.60 10.71 3.08
CA PHE A 37 18.18 11.07 2.97
C PHE A 37 17.76 12.01 4.10
N GLN A 38 18.15 11.72 5.34
CA GLN A 38 17.88 12.61 6.48
C GLN A 38 18.50 13.99 6.28
N LYS A 39 19.73 14.07 5.77
CA LYS A 39 20.38 15.34 5.44
C LYS A 39 19.58 16.11 4.39
N CYS A 40 19.22 15.47 3.28
CA CYS A 40 18.41 16.09 2.23
C CYS A 40 17.09 16.65 2.77
N ILE A 41 16.34 15.86 3.55
CA ILE A 41 15.08 16.29 4.14
C ILE A 41 15.26 17.44 5.13
N LYS A 42 16.33 17.45 5.93
CA LYS A 42 16.66 18.57 6.82
C LYS A 42 16.96 19.87 6.06
N GLU A 43 17.65 19.79 4.92
CA GLU A 43 17.89 20.97 4.07
C GLU A 43 16.58 21.51 3.46
N LEU A 44 15.69 20.62 3.03
CA LEU A 44 14.39 21.00 2.46
C LEU A 44 13.40 21.51 3.53
N GLN A 45 13.41 20.91 4.71
CA GLN A 45 12.53 21.29 5.81
C GLN A 45 13.16 20.98 7.17
N LEU A 46 13.93 21.93 7.69
CA LEU A 46 14.72 21.80 8.92
C LEU A 46 13.92 21.35 10.15
N ARG A 47 12.65 21.76 10.24
CA ARG A 47 11.79 21.47 11.42
C ARG A 47 10.98 20.18 11.28
N TYR A 48 11.06 19.49 10.14
CA TYR A 48 10.35 18.22 9.97
C TYR A 48 11.20 17.07 10.53
N LYS A 49 10.66 16.42 11.56
CA LYS A 49 11.24 15.20 12.10
C LYS A 49 10.69 14.02 11.31
N LEU A 50 11.56 13.33 10.58
CA LEU A 50 11.20 12.13 9.85
C LEU A 50 10.58 11.09 10.81
N PRO A 51 9.46 10.44 10.42
CA PRO A 51 8.93 9.32 11.19
C PRO A 51 9.92 8.17 11.17
N SER A 52 9.99 7.44 12.28
CA SER A 52 10.82 6.24 12.38
C SER A 52 10.27 5.13 11.47
N ARG A 53 11.12 4.17 11.10
CA ARG A 53 10.70 2.94 10.41
C ARG A 53 9.50 2.26 11.10
N ARG A 54 9.49 2.23 12.44
CA ARG A 54 8.39 1.66 13.24
C ARG A 54 7.10 2.48 13.10
N THR A 55 7.22 3.81 13.13
CA THR A 55 6.06 4.71 12.93
C THR A 55 5.47 4.54 11.54
N LEU A 56 6.31 4.40 10.52
CA LEU A 56 5.87 4.10 9.16
C LEU A 56 5.13 2.76 9.12
N SER A 57 5.75 1.67 9.58
CA SER A 57 5.18 0.32 9.44
C SER A 57 3.94 0.07 10.31
N CYS A 58 3.88 0.65 11.51
CA CYS A 58 2.85 0.31 12.51
C CYS A 58 1.72 1.34 12.59
N SER A 59 1.81 2.47 11.89
CA SER A 59 0.79 3.53 11.98
C SER A 59 0.52 4.16 10.62
N LEU A 60 1.51 4.82 10.02
CA LEU A 60 1.25 5.66 8.84
C LEU A 60 0.89 4.84 7.58
N LEU A 61 1.56 3.71 7.35
CA LEU A 61 1.23 2.82 6.24
C LEU A 61 -0.12 2.11 6.43
N PRO A 62 -0.43 1.50 7.59
CA PRO A 62 -1.77 0.95 7.83
C PRO A 62 -2.89 1.96 7.65
N GLU A 63 -2.75 3.18 8.20
CA GLU A 63 -3.74 4.26 8.02
C GLU A 63 -3.92 4.61 6.53
N ARG A 64 -2.82 4.73 5.79
CA ARG A 64 -2.87 5.03 4.36
C ARG A 64 -3.50 3.89 3.55
N TYR A 65 -3.22 2.65 3.93
CA TYR A 65 -3.80 1.46 3.30
C TYR A 65 -5.32 1.42 3.47
N GLU A 66 -5.85 1.63 4.68
CA GLU A 66 -7.31 1.61 4.90
C GLU A 66 -8.02 2.68 4.06
N ILE A 67 -7.47 3.90 4.00
CA ILE A 67 -8.03 4.97 3.15
C ILE A 67 -8.09 4.55 1.67
N LEU A 68 -7.03 3.90 1.17
CA LEU A 68 -6.98 3.44 -0.22
C LEU A 68 -7.86 2.22 -0.47
N ARG A 69 -8.01 1.33 0.53
CA ARG A 69 -8.89 0.17 0.49
C ARG A 69 -10.36 0.60 0.43
N GLU A 70 -10.79 1.49 1.31
CA GLU A 70 -12.15 2.04 1.30
C GLU A 70 -12.46 2.67 -0.06
N ARG A 71 -11.55 3.52 -0.58
CA ARG A 71 -11.72 4.12 -1.90
C ARG A 71 -11.78 3.10 -3.03
N ALA A 72 -10.99 2.03 -2.95
CA ALA A 72 -11.04 0.95 -3.94
C ALA A 72 -12.39 0.22 -3.87
N GLN A 73 -12.91 -0.07 -2.67
CA GLN A 73 -14.22 -0.69 -2.47
C GLN A 73 -15.35 0.18 -3.01
N GLU A 74 -15.32 1.50 -2.75
CA GLU A 74 -16.27 2.47 -3.31
C GLU A 74 -16.28 2.40 -4.84
N LEU A 75 -15.10 2.47 -5.47
CA LEU A 75 -14.98 2.39 -6.93
C LEU A 75 -15.44 1.05 -7.50
N ILE A 76 -15.12 -0.06 -6.83
CA ILE A 76 -15.57 -1.39 -7.24
C ILE A 76 -17.11 -1.47 -7.15
N SER A 77 -17.72 -0.87 -6.12
CA SER A 77 -19.18 -0.87 -5.95
C SER A 77 -19.93 -0.08 -7.03
N GLU A 78 -19.28 0.89 -7.67
CA GLU A 78 -19.83 1.62 -8.82
C GLU A 78 -19.77 0.79 -10.12
N ALA A 79 -18.96 -0.27 -10.18
CA ALA A 79 -18.77 -1.03 -11.40
C ALA A 79 -19.96 -1.97 -11.68
N ALA A 80 -20.51 -1.90 -12.89
CA ALA A 80 -21.57 -2.84 -13.31
C ALA A 80 -21.06 -4.28 -13.44
N TYR A 81 -19.78 -4.44 -13.81
CA TYR A 81 -19.13 -5.73 -13.99
C TYR A 81 -17.69 -5.64 -13.53
N VAL A 82 -17.21 -6.76 -13.00
CA VAL A 82 -15.81 -6.94 -12.61
C VAL A 82 -15.27 -8.22 -13.25
N ALA A 83 -13.98 -8.22 -13.57
CA ALA A 83 -13.24 -9.41 -13.96
C ALA A 83 -12.15 -9.66 -12.93
N LEU A 84 -12.03 -10.92 -12.48
CA LEU A 84 -10.98 -11.32 -11.57
C LEU A 84 -9.90 -12.08 -12.35
N THR A 85 -8.64 -11.68 -12.18
CA THR A 85 -7.49 -12.47 -12.60
C THR A 85 -6.74 -12.97 -11.39
N THR A 86 -6.13 -14.14 -11.53
CA THR A 86 -5.35 -14.76 -10.47
C THR A 86 -4.00 -15.15 -11.02
N ASP A 87 -2.94 -14.83 -10.28
CA ASP A 87 -1.58 -15.24 -10.60
C ASP A 87 -1.05 -16.13 -9.47
N LEU A 88 -0.66 -17.35 -9.83
CA LEU A 88 -0.03 -18.30 -8.91
C LEU A 88 1.46 -18.35 -9.22
N TRP A 89 2.27 -17.99 -8.24
CA TRP A 89 3.70 -17.87 -8.40
C TRP A 89 4.44 -18.42 -7.18
N THR A 90 5.70 -18.80 -7.38
CA THR A 90 6.53 -19.40 -6.32
C THR A 90 7.73 -18.51 -6.05
N SER A 91 7.92 -18.13 -4.79
CA SER A 91 9.14 -17.46 -4.31
C SER A 91 9.98 -18.44 -3.51
N VAL A 92 11.12 -18.84 -4.09
CA VAL A 92 12.09 -19.79 -3.52
C VAL A 92 11.47 -21.17 -3.21
N VAL A 93 10.71 -21.27 -2.11
CA VAL A 93 10.01 -22.50 -1.65
C VAL A 93 8.57 -22.24 -1.23
N GLN A 94 8.07 -21.02 -1.38
CA GLN A 94 6.74 -20.62 -0.93
C GLN A 94 5.86 -20.26 -2.12
N GLY A 95 4.72 -20.90 -2.25
CA GLY A 95 3.70 -20.51 -3.22
C GLY A 95 2.93 -19.28 -2.75
N TYR A 96 2.48 -18.48 -3.71
CA TYR A 96 1.64 -17.31 -3.52
C TYR A 96 0.53 -17.31 -4.56
N LEU A 97 -0.62 -16.76 -4.16
CA LEU A 97 -1.73 -16.46 -5.03
C LEU A 97 -2.00 -14.97 -4.91
N SER A 98 -1.87 -14.25 -6.03
CA SER A 98 -2.30 -12.87 -6.16
C SER A 98 -3.62 -12.82 -6.89
N ALA A 99 -4.59 -12.08 -6.37
CA ALA A 99 -5.87 -11.82 -7.03
C ALA A 99 -5.99 -10.34 -7.39
N THR A 100 -6.30 -10.05 -8.65
CA THR A 100 -6.45 -8.69 -9.16
C THR A 100 -7.85 -8.54 -9.75
N VAL A 101 -8.56 -7.50 -9.33
CA VAL A 101 -9.85 -7.13 -9.91
C VAL A 101 -9.65 -6.07 -10.97
N HIS A 102 -10.33 -6.24 -12.10
CA HIS A 102 -10.35 -5.33 -13.23
C HIS A 102 -11.77 -4.87 -13.49
N PHE A 103 -11.99 -3.57 -13.65
CA PHE A 103 -13.32 -3.01 -13.83
C PHE A 103 -13.29 -1.66 -14.53
N ILE A 104 -14.41 -1.27 -15.15
CA ILE A 104 -14.55 0.01 -15.85
C ILE A 104 -15.56 0.87 -15.09
N VAL A 105 -15.13 2.06 -14.66
CA VAL A 105 -15.98 3.07 -14.02
C VAL A 105 -15.75 4.39 -14.72
N ARG A 106 -16.85 5.06 -15.11
CA ARG A 106 -16.82 6.39 -15.77
C ARG A 106 -15.88 6.42 -16.99
N GLY A 107 -15.88 5.35 -17.79
CA GLY A 107 -15.07 5.22 -18.99
C GLY A 107 -13.58 4.99 -18.77
N LYS A 108 -13.15 4.68 -17.53
CA LYS A 108 -11.74 4.39 -17.20
C LYS A 108 -11.61 2.96 -16.70
N LEU A 109 -10.60 2.26 -17.21
CA LEU A 109 -10.20 0.93 -16.73
C LEU A 109 -9.37 1.08 -15.44
N PHE A 110 -9.75 0.32 -14.42
CA PHE A 110 -9.03 0.17 -13.17
C PHE A 110 -8.56 -1.27 -13.01
N SER A 111 -7.38 -1.44 -12.43
CA SER A 111 -6.80 -2.72 -12.05
C SER A 111 -6.30 -2.59 -10.62
N VAL A 112 -6.85 -3.36 -9.69
CA VAL A 112 -6.53 -3.28 -8.26
C VAL A 112 -6.18 -4.67 -7.75
N ILE A 113 -5.02 -4.82 -7.13
CA ILE A 113 -4.67 -6.05 -6.42
C ILE A 113 -5.50 -6.10 -5.15
N LEU A 114 -6.37 -7.10 -5.02
CA LEU A 114 -7.18 -7.31 -3.82
C LEU A 114 -6.32 -7.90 -2.71
N ALA A 115 -5.52 -8.91 -3.05
CA ALA A 115 -4.63 -9.56 -2.10
C ALA A 115 -3.56 -10.38 -2.80
N THR A 116 -2.42 -10.50 -2.11
CA THR A 116 -1.45 -11.56 -2.33
C THR A 116 -1.41 -12.40 -1.05
N ARG A 117 -1.75 -13.68 -1.15
CA ARG A 117 -1.80 -14.62 -0.02
C ARG A 117 -0.81 -15.76 -0.27
N LYS A 118 -0.11 -16.15 0.78
CA LYS A 118 0.73 -17.34 0.74
C LYS A 118 -0.17 -18.58 0.64
N VAL A 119 0.18 -19.49 -0.25
CA VAL A 119 -0.48 -20.79 -0.43
C VAL A 119 0.52 -21.91 -0.20
N ASP A 120 0.07 -23.00 0.42
CA ASP A 120 0.88 -24.20 0.54
C ASP A 120 1.29 -24.75 -0.82
N ASN A 121 2.48 -25.37 -0.87
CA ASN A 121 3.10 -25.89 -2.09
C ASN A 121 2.27 -26.98 -2.84
N ARG A 122 1.23 -27.54 -2.21
CA ARG A 122 0.25 -28.39 -2.91
C ARG A 122 -0.89 -27.53 -3.42
N HIS A 123 -0.78 -27.04 -4.64
CA HIS A 123 -1.79 -26.21 -5.31
C HIS A 123 -2.98 -27.04 -5.81
N THR A 124 -3.84 -27.51 -4.90
CA THR A 124 -5.09 -28.16 -5.28
C THR A 124 -6.16 -27.13 -5.61
N GLY A 125 -7.09 -27.46 -6.52
CA GLY A 125 -8.20 -26.57 -6.88
C GLY A 125 -9.04 -26.15 -5.67
N GLU A 126 -9.20 -27.03 -4.67
CA GLU A 126 -9.92 -26.71 -3.43
C GLU A 126 -9.22 -25.64 -2.57
N LYS A 127 -7.88 -25.69 -2.47
CA LYS A 127 -7.12 -24.66 -1.75
C LYS A 127 -7.17 -23.31 -2.46
N ILE A 128 -7.06 -23.32 -3.78
CA ILE A 128 -7.21 -22.11 -4.60
C ILE A 128 -8.59 -21.51 -4.39
N ARG A 129 -9.65 -22.31 -4.50
CA ARG A 129 -11.03 -21.88 -4.25
C ARG A 129 -11.18 -21.23 -2.87
N ARG A 130 -10.65 -21.88 -1.83
CA ARG A 130 -10.71 -21.36 -0.45
C ARG A 130 -10.07 -19.98 -0.33
N VAL A 131 -8.84 -19.83 -0.80
CA VAL A 131 -8.12 -18.54 -0.73
C VAL A 131 -8.84 -17.46 -1.53
N LEU A 132 -9.39 -17.77 -2.70
CA LEU A 132 -10.17 -16.80 -3.47
C LEU A 132 -11.47 -16.40 -2.76
N SER A 133 -12.15 -17.33 -2.09
CA SER A 133 -13.33 -17.00 -1.28
C SER A 133 -13.00 -16.11 -0.08
N GLU A 134 -11.88 -16.34 0.59
CA GLU A 134 -11.38 -15.48 1.67
C GLU A 134 -11.09 -14.07 1.15
N ILE A 135 -10.33 -13.94 0.06
CA ILE A 135 -10.02 -12.64 -0.56
C ILE A 135 -11.30 -11.89 -0.98
N SER A 136 -12.32 -12.60 -1.46
CA SER A 136 -13.57 -11.99 -1.90
C SER A 136 -14.48 -11.56 -0.74
N SER A 137 -14.17 -11.98 0.49
CA SER A 137 -14.94 -11.68 1.70
C SER A 137 -14.28 -10.61 2.58
N ASP A 138 -13.03 -10.23 2.30
CA ASP A 138 -12.25 -9.18 2.97
C ASP A 138 -12.71 -7.76 2.58
#